data_AF-A0A7R8ZW96-F1
#
_entry.id   AF-A0A7R8ZW96-F1
#
_cell.length_a   1.000
_cell.length_b   1.000
_cell.length_c   1.000
_cell.angle_alpha   90.00
_cell.angle_beta   90.00
_cell.angle_gamma   90.00
#
_symmetry.space_group_name_H-M   'P 1'
#
loop_
_entity.id
_entity.type
_entity.pdbx_description
1 polymer ?
#
loop_
_entity_poly.entity_id
_entity_poly.type
_entity_poly.pdbx_seq_one_letter_code
_entity_poly.pdbx_strand_id
1 'polypeptide(L)'
;GAAYIYARQKGATDAMIPQLDKGLQNLNQIFIKTGLPDVSQIPGAGAAGGVGGGMLAMLNAKLIRGTEWFITQTQLEDKVKAADVVITGEGQLDHQSLQ
;
A
#
# COMPACT_ATOMS: atom_id res chain seq x y z
N GLY A 1 -2.59 -12.29 -3.92
CA GLY A 1 -2.79 -10.83 -3.94
C GLY A 1 -3.17 -10.31 -2.57
N ALA A 2 -3.80 -9.13 -2.48
CA ALA A 2 -4.15 -8.48 -1.23
C ALA A 2 -4.95 -9.37 -0.25
N ALA A 3 -5.89 -10.17 -0.78
CA ALA A 3 -6.74 -11.03 0.02
C ALA A 3 -5.92 -12.08 0.80
N TYR A 4 -5.03 -12.81 0.12
CA TYR A 4 -4.22 -13.87 0.75
C TYR A 4 -3.23 -13.35 1.79
N ILE A 5 -2.78 -12.10 1.68
CA ILE A 5 -1.80 -11.51 2.62
C ILE A 5 -2.52 -10.86 3.81
N TYR A 6 -3.57 -10.08 3.56
CA TYR A 6 -4.12 -9.15 4.55
C TYR A 6 -5.54 -9.46 5.03
N ALA A 7 -6.26 -10.41 4.42
CA ALA A 7 -7.66 -10.62 4.78
C ALA A 7 -7.84 -11.31 6.14
N ARG A 8 -6.95 -12.25 6.53
CA ARG A 8 -7.03 -12.96 7.82
C ARG A 8 -6.97 -12.02 9.02
N GLN A 9 -6.02 -11.08 9.02
CA GLN A 9 -5.90 -10.06 10.07
C GLN A 9 -7.10 -9.08 10.13
N LYS A 10 -7.95 -9.09 9.09
CA LYS A 10 -9.20 -8.32 9.02
C LYS A 10 -10.44 -9.20 9.30
N GLY A 11 -10.26 -10.44 9.76
CA GLY A 11 -11.35 -11.34 10.15
C GLY A 11 -11.90 -12.24 9.03
N ALA A 12 -11.27 -12.30 7.85
CA ALA A 12 -11.70 -13.22 6.80
C ALA A 12 -11.35 -14.67 7.15
N THR A 13 -12.32 -15.58 7.00
CA THR A 13 -12.09 -17.03 7.11
C THR A 13 -11.36 -17.55 5.87
N ASP A 14 -10.74 -18.74 5.97
CA ASP A 14 -10.08 -19.37 4.82
C ASP A 14 -11.03 -19.63 3.64
N ALA A 15 -12.33 -19.80 3.90
CA ALA A 15 -13.35 -19.93 2.86
C ALA A 15 -13.66 -18.59 2.15
N MET A 16 -13.51 -17.45 2.85
CA MET A 16 -13.75 -16.12 2.30
C MET A 16 -12.59 -15.63 1.42
N ILE A 17 -11.35 -16.01 1.74
CA ILE A 17 -10.15 -15.49 1.06
C ILE A 17 -10.19 -15.71 -0.47
N PRO A 18 -10.50 -16.92 -0.98
CA PRO A 18 -10.61 -17.15 -2.43
C PRO A 18 -11.71 -16.30 -3.08
N GLN A 19 -12.82 -16.08 -2.37
CA GLN A 19 -13.93 -15.26 -2.87
C GLN A 19 -13.52 -13.78 -2.98
N LEU A 20 -12.80 -13.27 -1.97
CA LEU A 20 -12.28 -11.90 -1.97
C LEU A 20 -11.22 -11.69 -3.07
N ASP A 21 -10.30 -12.64 -3.25
CA ASP A 21 -9.30 -12.56 -4.31
C ASP A 21 -9.95 -12.58 -5.70
N LYS A 22 -10.93 -13.46 -5.93
CA LYS A 22 -11.72 -13.50 -7.16
C LYS A 22 -12.51 -12.20 -7.38
N GLY A 23 -13.04 -11.59 -6.32
CA GLY A 23 -13.72 -10.29 -6.37
C GLY A 23 -12.79 -9.18 -6.87
N LEU A 24 -11.57 -9.11 -6.35
CA LEU A 24 -10.56 -8.14 -6.79
C LEU A 24 -10.12 -8.38 -8.25
N GLN A 25 -9.95 -9.65 -8.66
CA GLN A 25 -9.66 -9.99 -10.05
C GLN A 25 -10.80 -9.54 -10.98
N ASN A 26 -12.06 -9.78 -10.59
CA ASN A 26 -13.22 -9.34 -11.36
C ASN A 26 -13.30 -7.81 -11.45
N LEU A 27 -13.01 -7.09 -10.37
CA LEU A 27 -12.96 -5.63 -10.38
C LEU A 27 -11.91 -5.10 -11.39
N ASN A 28 -10.72 -5.70 -11.40
CA ASN A 28 -9.69 -5.33 -12.39
C ASN A 28 -10.13 -5.62 -13.83
N GLN A 29 -10.84 -6.73 -14.06
CA GLN A 29 -11.42 -7.02 -15.38
C GLN A 29 -12.48 -5.99 -15.78
N ILE A 30 -13.25 -5.44 -14.83
CA ILE A 30 -14.18 -4.34 -15.10
C ILE A 30 -13.40 -3.09 -15.50
N PHE A 31 -12.34 -2.73 -14.78
CA PHE A 31 -11.49 -1.58 -15.15
C PHE A 31 -11.04 -1.67 -16.60
N ILE A 32 -10.42 -2.79 -16.99
CA ILE A 32 -9.96 -3.03 -18.37
C ILE A 32 -11.11 -2.90 -19.38
N LYS A 33 -12.26 -3.54 -19.12
CA LYS A 33 -13.44 -3.48 -20.02
C LYS A 33 -14.00 -2.06 -20.17
N THR A 34 -13.84 -1.22 -19.15
CA THR A 34 -14.28 0.18 -19.16
C THR A 34 -13.22 1.16 -19.68
N GLY A 35 -12.06 0.67 -20.15
CA GLY A 35 -10.96 1.49 -20.65
C GLY A 35 -10.07 2.11 -19.56
N LEU A 36 -10.22 1.68 -18.31
CA LEU A 36 -9.31 2.02 -17.20
C LEU A 36 -8.09 1.06 -17.22
N PRO A 37 -6.94 1.48 -16.65
CA PRO A 37 -5.72 0.69 -16.73
C PRO A 37 -5.82 -0.63 -15.94
N ASP A 38 -5.08 -1.64 -16.42
CA ASP A 38 -4.83 -2.87 -15.65
C ASP A 38 -3.87 -2.57 -14.50
N VAL A 39 -4.35 -2.75 -13.26
CA VAL A 39 -3.55 -2.50 -12.05
C VAL A 39 -3.05 -3.79 -11.39
N SER A 40 -3.32 -4.95 -11.97
CA SER A 40 -3.01 -6.25 -11.37
C SER A 40 -1.50 -6.50 -11.18
N GLN A 41 -0.67 -5.90 -12.03
CA GLN A 41 0.79 -6.04 -12.00
C GLN A 41 1.50 -4.86 -11.33
N ILE A 42 0.78 -3.85 -10.83
CA ILE A 42 1.39 -2.69 -10.21
C ILE A 42 1.72 -3.02 -8.74
N PRO A 43 3.01 -2.97 -8.32
CA PRO A 43 3.37 -3.19 -6.93
C PRO A 43 2.63 -2.23 -6.00
N GLY A 44 2.06 -2.75 -4.92
CA GLY A 44 1.27 -1.95 -3.98
C GLY A 44 -0.18 -1.69 -4.38
N ALA A 45 -0.65 -2.09 -5.57
CA ALA A 45 -2.06 -1.95 -5.95
C ALA A 45 -3.02 -2.71 -5.00
N GLY A 46 -2.53 -3.77 -4.34
CA GLY A 46 -3.27 -4.50 -3.31
C GLY A 46 -3.40 -3.78 -1.96
N ALA A 47 -2.74 -2.62 -1.77
CA ALA A 47 -2.73 -1.91 -0.50
C ALA A 47 -4.15 -1.61 0.02
N ALA A 48 -4.29 -1.66 1.34
CA ALA A 48 -5.57 -1.47 2.04
C ALA A 48 -6.73 -2.37 1.53
N GLY A 49 -6.43 -3.53 0.92
CA GLY A 49 -7.46 -4.44 0.40
C GLY A 49 -7.93 -4.09 -1.02
N GLY A 50 -7.07 -3.50 -1.84
CA GLY A 50 -7.37 -3.14 -3.23
C GLY A 50 -7.77 -1.67 -3.44
N VAL A 51 -7.83 -0.88 -2.36
CA VAL A 51 -8.07 0.57 -2.45
C VAL A 51 -6.96 1.25 -3.27
N GLY A 52 -5.70 0.84 -3.09
CA GLY A 52 -4.58 1.34 -3.89
C GLY A 52 -4.80 1.16 -5.39
N GLY A 53 -5.24 -0.03 -5.81
CA GLY A 53 -5.58 -0.33 -7.21
C GLY A 53 -6.75 0.50 -7.73
N GLY A 54 -7.79 0.70 -6.92
CA GLY A 54 -8.90 1.59 -7.27
C GLY A 54 -8.46 3.04 -7.47
N MET A 55 -7.60 3.57 -6.58
CA MET A 55 -7.06 4.92 -6.70
C MET A 55 -6.17 5.08 -7.96
N LEU A 56 -5.32 4.09 -8.25
CA LEU A 56 -4.51 4.06 -9.48
C LEU A 56 -5.41 4.08 -10.72
N ALA A 57 -6.42 3.21 -10.77
CA ALA A 57 -7.27 3.05 -11.95
C ALA A 57 -8.21 4.23 -12.18
N MET A 58 -8.89 4.70 -11.13
CA MET A 58 -10.02 5.63 -11.26
C MET A 58 -9.65 7.09 -11.03
N LEU A 59 -8.62 7.35 -10.22
CA LEU A 59 -8.24 8.71 -9.82
C LEU A 59 -6.89 9.15 -10.42
N ASN A 60 -6.26 8.28 -11.22
CA ASN A 60 -4.90 8.48 -11.72
C ASN A 60 -3.91 8.83 -10.60
N ALA A 61 -4.11 8.23 -9.42
CA ALA A 61 -3.25 8.44 -8.28
C ALA A 61 -1.86 7.85 -8.52
N LYS A 62 -0.87 8.26 -7.71
CA LYS A 62 0.47 7.68 -7.72
C LYS A 62 0.75 7.03 -6.38
N LEU A 63 1.19 5.77 -6.39
CA LEU A 63 1.74 5.12 -5.21
C LEU A 63 3.16 5.62 -5.00
N ILE A 64 3.42 6.19 -3.82
CA ILE A 64 4.72 6.70 -3.40
C ILE A 64 5.06 6.13 -2.02
N ARG A 65 6.35 6.07 -1.69
CA ARG A 65 6.80 5.65 -0.35
C ARG A 65 6.48 6.76 0.65
N GLY A 66 5.63 6.46 1.62
CA GLY A 66 5.17 7.45 2.60
C GLY A 66 6.31 8.09 3.38
N THR A 67 7.29 7.29 3.81
CA THR A 67 8.47 7.79 4.55
C THR A 67 9.26 8.82 3.77
N GLU A 68 9.58 8.54 2.50
CA GLU A 68 10.28 9.49 1.62
C GLU A 68 9.48 10.77 1.43
N TRP A 69 8.17 10.66 1.21
CA TRP A 69 7.30 11.82 1.11
C TRP A 69 7.34 12.68 2.37
N PHE A 70 7.23 12.08 3.55
CA PHE A 70 7.30 12.82 4.81
C PHE A 70 8.68 13.45 5.06
N ILE A 71 9.77 12.74 4.76
CA ILE A 71 11.13 13.29 4.87
C ILE A 71 11.25 14.57 4.04
N THR A 72 10.78 14.54 2.79
CA THR A 72 10.78 15.71 1.91
C THR A 72 9.87 16.82 2.44
N GLN A 73 8.60 16.51 2.77
CA GLN A 73 7.64 17.54 3.20
C GLN A 73 8.01 18.22 4.52
N THR A 74 8.65 17.48 5.42
CA THR A 74 9.07 18.02 6.72
C THR A 74 10.45 18.67 6.70
N GLN A 75 11.15 18.61 5.56
CA GLN A 75 12.55 19.02 5.40
C GLN A 75 13.44 18.37 6.47
N LEU A 76 13.18 17.08 6.74
CA LEU A 76 13.82 16.37 7.85
C LEU A 76 15.34 16.32 7.67
N GLU A 77 15.84 16.15 6.44
CA GLU A 77 17.27 16.08 6.16
C GLU A 77 18.03 17.34 6.62
N ASP A 78 17.49 18.52 6.34
CA ASP A 78 18.14 19.78 6.69
C ASP A 78 18.12 20.01 8.21
N LYS A 79 17.02 19.63 8.85
CA LYS A 79 16.89 19.67 10.32
C LYS A 79 17.87 18.71 11.00
N VAL A 80 18.04 17.51 10.45
CA VAL A 80 19.00 16.52 10.95
C VAL A 80 20.43 17.02 10.79
N LYS A 81 20.79 17.61 9.64
CA LYS A 81 22.13 18.17 9.41
C LYS A 81 22.48 19.31 10.37
N ALA A 82 21.48 20.08 10.80
CA ALA A 82 21.66 21.20 11.74
C ALA A 82 21.60 20.78 13.22
N ALA A 83 21.28 19.53 13.53
CA ALA A 83 21.09 19.07 14.90
C ALA A 83 22.39 18.51 15.50
N ASP A 84 22.65 18.82 16.77
CA ASP A 84 23.75 18.21 17.53
C ASP A 84 23.44 16.74 17.90
N VAL A 85 22.16 16.43 18.14
CA VAL A 85 21.68 15.09 18.50
C VAL A 85 20.32 14.82 17.84
N VAL A 86 20.15 13.61 17.30
CA VAL A 86 18.87 13.12 16.78
C VAL A 86 18.40 11.95 17.64
N ILE A 87 17.16 12.04 18.14
CA ILE A 87 16.48 10.96 18.87
C ILE A 87 15.31 10.51 18.01
N THR A 88 15.23 9.20 17.76
CA THR A 88 14.15 8.56 16.99
C THR A 88 13.67 7.30 17.71
N GLY A 89 12.51 6.77 17.30
CA GLY A 89 11.95 5.54 17.84
C GLY A 89 10.60 5.21 17.21
N GLU A 90 10.15 3.99 17.42
CA GLU A 90 8.84 3.50 16.99
C GLU A 90 8.23 2.57 18.05
N GLY A 91 6.92 2.33 17.96
CA GLY A 91 6.17 1.57 18.97
C GLY A 91 6.48 0.06 19.01
N GLN A 92 7.06 -0.49 17.95
CA GLN A 92 7.45 -1.89 17.86
C GLN A 92 8.61 -2.03 16.87
N LEU A 93 9.75 -2.51 17.35
CA LEU A 93 10.88 -2.90 16.51
C LEU A 93 10.68 -4.36 16.08
N ASP A 94 10.45 -4.61 14.80
CA ASP A 94 10.41 -5.96 14.24
C ASP A 94 11.44 -6.12 13.09
N HIS A 95 11.47 -7.30 12.47
CA HIS A 95 12.43 -7.57 11.39
C HIS A 95 12.18 -6.73 10.11
N GLN A 96 10.98 -6.14 9.92
CA GLN A 96 10.74 -5.18 8.83
C GLN A 96 11.29 -3.80 9.17
N SER A 97 11.34 -3.42 10.45
CA SER A 97 11.87 -2.13 10.90
C SER A 97 13.35 -1.90 10.62
N LEU A 98 14.13 -2.98 10.52
CA LEU A 98 15.58 -2.94 10.29
C LEU A 98 15.97 -3.01 8.81
N GLN A 99 14.99 -3.02 7.88
CA GLN A 99 15.21 -3.02 6.43
C GLN A 99 14.96 -1.66 5.76
#